data_AF-A0A7W1FKQ0-F1
#
_entry.id   AF-A0A7W1FKQ0-F1
#
_cell.length_a   1.000
_cell.length_b   1.000
_cell.length_c   1.000
_cell.angle_alpha   90.00
_cell.angle_beta   90.00
_cell.angle_gamma   90.00
#
_symmetry.space_group_name_H-M   'P 1'
#
loop_
_entity.id
_entity.type
_entity.pdbx_description
1 polymer ?
#
loop_
_entity_poly.entity_id
_entity_poly.type
_entity_poly.pdbx_seq_one_letter_code
_entity_poly.pdbx_strand_id
1 'polypeptide(L)'
;MSDQSVTVQLTCVADANQRAWLTLRVTRHEDPRQVQIDIDPGLAVRSDPTCFLHPPNDSEAKILKSDLVGGVLMARKQLGKIGFTVRLLTLGGSDGDEARVTQISSVAFAVGAHAAVLTVLGDANQRADLIGGFGWKIAAIEAAG
;
A
#
# COMPACT_ATOMS: atom_id res chain seq x y z
N MET A 1 3.09 -16.33 15.72
CA MET A 1 2.78 -15.12 14.91
C MET A 1 2.92 -15.51 13.46
N SER A 2 1.92 -15.23 12.61
CA SER A 2 2.00 -15.45 11.17
C SER A 2 2.31 -14.12 10.49
N ASP A 3 3.48 -14.04 9.87
CA ASP A 3 3.84 -12.90 9.02
C ASP A 3 3.34 -13.19 7.61
N GLN A 4 2.57 -12.25 7.03
CA GLN A 4 2.14 -12.34 5.64
C GLN A 4 2.59 -11.10 4.89
N SER A 5 3.17 -11.31 3.70
CA SER A 5 3.45 -10.22 2.77
C SER A 5 2.38 -10.16 1.70
N VAL A 6 1.85 -8.96 1.45
CA VAL A 6 0.86 -8.72 0.40
C VAL A 6 1.32 -7.63 -0.53
N THR A 7 1.37 -7.95 -1.82
CA THR A 7 1.61 -7.01 -2.91
C THR A 7 0.27 -6.63 -3.52
N VAL A 8 -0.01 -5.34 -3.60
CA VAL A 8 -1.18 -4.82 -4.31
C VAL A 8 -0.70 -4.07 -5.54
N GLN A 9 -1.19 -4.49 -6.71
CA GLN A 9 -0.96 -3.82 -7.98
C GLN A 9 -2.17 -2.96 -8.34
N LEU A 10 -1.91 -1.74 -8.77
CA LEU A 10 -2.88 -0.73 -9.11
C LEU A 10 -2.65 -0.26 -10.54
N THR A 11 -3.73 0.05 -11.24
CA THR A 11 -3.71 0.63 -12.59
C THR A 11 -4.54 1.89 -12.61
N CYS A 12 -4.04 2.95 -13.25
CA CYS A 12 -4.82 4.16 -13.44
C CYS A 12 -5.98 3.87 -14.39
N VAL A 13 -7.15 4.41 -14.07
CA VAL A 13 -8.38 4.24 -14.86
C VAL A 13 -8.28 5.06 -16.16
N ALA A 14 -7.65 6.23 -16.09
CA ALA A 14 -7.47 7.10 -17.25
C ALA A 14 -6.36 6.62 -18.20
N ASP A 15 -5.38 5.88 -17.70
CA ASP A 15 -4.24 5.37 -18.47
C ASP A 15 -3.72 4.04 -17.90
N ALA A 16 -3.99 2.93 -18.59
CA ALA A 16 -3.57 1.60 -18.15
C ALA A 16 -2.05 1.37 -18.15
N ASN A 17 -1.29 2.28 -18.79
CA ASN A 17 0.17 2.26 -18.74
C ASN A 17 0.73 2.87 -17.45
N GLN A 18 -0.07 3.64 -16.72
CA GLN A 18 0.27 4.11 -15.38
C GLN A 18 -0.11 3.06 -14.35
N ARG A 19 0.91 2.48 -13.72
CA ARG A 19 0.80 1.40 -12.75
C ARG A 19 1.53 1.81 -11.49
N ALA A 20 1.03 1.32 -10.36
CA ALA A 20 1.68 1.43 -9.07
C ALA A 20 1.59 0.09 -8.36
N TRP A 21 2.55 -0.24 -7.53
CA TRP A 21 2.41 -1.35 -6.60
C TRP A 21 3.07 -1.03 -5.27
N LEU A 22 2.61 -1.73 -4.25
CA LEU A 22 3.19 -1.67 -2.92
C LEU A 22 3.10 -3.05 -2.29
N THR A 23 4.16 -3.45 -1.60
CA THR A 23 4.17 -4.67 -0.80
C THR A 23 4.30 -4.32 0.67
N LEU A 24 3.34 -4.80 1.46
CA LEU A 24 3.34 -4.64 2.91
C LEU A 24 3.58 -5.99 3.57
N ARG A 25 4.35 -5.99 4.65
CA ARG A 25 4.31 -7.06 5.65
C ARG A 25 3.27 -6.70 6.69
N VAL A 26 2.34 -7.61 6.93
CA VAL A 26 1.32 -7.48 7.96
C VAL A 26 1.47 -8.65 8.93
N THR A 27 1.64 -8.33 10.21
CA THR A 27 1.81 -9.31 11.29
C THR A 27 0.69 -9.14 12.29
N ARG A 28 0.00 -10.24 12.60
CA ARG A 28 -1.04 -10.25 13.63
C ARG A 28 -0.41 -10.33 15.02
N HIS A 29 -0.83 -9.45 15.92
CA HIS A 29 -0.39 -9.46 17.31
C HIS A 29 -1.33 -10.27 18.20
N GLU A 30 -0.77 -10.74 19.31
CA GLU A 30 -1.53 -11.38 20.39
C GLU A 30 -2.40 -10.35 21.13
N ASP A 31 -1.89 -9.12 21.32
CA ASP A 31 -2.67 -8.00 21.87
C ASP A 31 -3.40 -7.22 20.75
N PRO A 32 -4.74 -7.25 20.70
CA PRO A 32 -5.52 -6.52 19.70
C PRO A 32 -5.45 -5.00 19.83
N ARG A 33 -4.86 -4.46 20.91
CA ARG A 33 -4.74 -3.02 21.17
C ARG A 33 -3.48 -2.41 20.56
N GLN A 34 -2.52 -3.21 20.14
CA GLN A 34 -1.24 -2.74 19.63
C GLN A 34 -1.27 -2.52 18.11
N VAL A 35 -0.71 -1.41 17.66
CA VAL A 35 -0.55 -1.08 16.23
C VAL A 35 0.83 -0.47 16.04
N GLN A 36 1.68 -1.10 15.24
CA GLN A 36 2.96 -0.50 14.86
C GLN A 36 3.04 -0.37 13.34
N ILE A 37 3.27 0.85 12.87
CA ILE A 37 3.28 1.21 11.45
C ILE A 37 4.69 1.70 11.12
N ASP A 38 5.49 0.83 10.52
CA ASP A 38 6.88 1.07 10.14
C ASP A 38 6.96 1.29 8.63
N ILE A 39 6.65 2.53 8.21
CA ILE A 39 6.58 2.92 6.80
C ILE A 39 7.66 3.97 6.55
N ASP A 40 8.73 3.53 5.87
CA ASP A 40 9.78 4.38 5.31
C ASP A 40 9.80 4.18 3.78
N PRO A 41 9.13 5.08 3.02
CA PRO A 41 9.10 5.01 1.56
C PRO A 41 10.49 5.13 0.92
N GLY A 42 11.39 5.91 1.52
CA GLY A 42 12.73 6.11 0.99
C GLY A 42 13.58 4.85 1.12
N LEU A 43 13.47 4.14 2.25
CA LEU A 43 14.12 2.84 2.42
C LEU A 43 13.55 1.79 1.46
N ALA A 44 12.22 1.68 1.37
CA ALA A 44 11.55 0.71 0.52
C ALA A 44 11.91 0.86 -0.97
N VAL A 45 11.96 2.10 -1.47
CA VAL A 45 12.39 2.43 -2.84
C VAL A 45 13.85 2.01 -3.07
N ARG A 46 14.76 2.34 -2.15
CA ARG A 46 16.19 1.97 -2.31
C ARG A 46 16.44 0.47 -2.31
N SER A 47 15.55 -0.32 -1.70
CA SER A 47 15.67 -1.78 -1.64
C SER A 47 14.94 -2.52 -2.75
N ASP A 48 14.21 -1.83 -3.64
CA ASP A 48 13.36 -2.44 -4.67
C ASP A 48 13.98 -2.29 -6.08
N PRO A 49 14.25 -3.39 -6.79
CA PRO A 49 14.80 -3.36 -8.15
C PRO A 49 13.83 -2.78 -9.20
N THR A 50 12.57 -2.57 -8.86
CA THR A 50 11.51 -2.11 -9.75
C THR A 50 11.01 -0.69 -9.42
N CYS A 51 11.69 0.01 -8.52
CA CYS A 51 11.25 1.31 -8.01
C CYS A 51 11.19 2.45 -9.05
N PHE A 52 10.71 3.61 -8.60
CA PHE A 52 10.70 4.85 -9.38
C PHE A 52 12.09 5.20 -9.95
N LEU A 53 12.11 5.73 -11.18
CA LEU A 53 13.34 6.24 -11.80
C LEU A 53 14.01 7.35 -10.95
N HIS A 54 13.22 8.10 -10.17
CA HIS A 54 13.70 9.10 -9.24
C HIS A 54 13.21 8.80 -7.81
N PRO A 55 14.11 8.69 -6.82
CA PRO A 55 13.69 8.49 -5.44
C PRO A 55 12.90 9.72 -4.95
N PRO A 56 11.91 9.53 -4.06
CA PRO A 56 11.17 10.65 -3.50
C PRO A 56 12.10 11.58 -2.73
N ASN A 57 11.91 12.89 -2.90
CA ASN A 57 12.47 13.86 -1.98
C ASN A 57 11.76 13.81 -0.61
N ASP A 58 12.28 14.55 0.38
CA ASP A 58 11.73 14.57 1.75
C ASP A 58 10.25 14.94 1.83
N SER A 59 9.78 15.83 0.95
CA SER A 59 8.37 16.24 0.91
C SER A 59 7.48 15.11 0.37
N GLU A 60 7.89 14.51 -0.75
CA GLU A 60 7.21 13.39 -1.38
C GLU A 60 7.14 12.17 -0.46
N ALA A 61 8.23 11.87 0.25
CA ALA A 61 8.29 10.78 1.22
C ALA A 61 7.30 11.00 2.39
N LYS A 62 7.13 12.24 2.86
CA LYS A 62 6.14 12.58 3.90
C LYS A 62 4.71 12.40 3.43
N ILE A 63 4.40 12.83 2.21
CA ILE A 63 3.06 12.67 1.60
C ILE A 63 2.74 11.18 1.48
N LEU A 64 3.63 10.41 0.85
CA LEU A 64 3.46 8.96 0.70
C LEU A 64 3.24 8.24 2.03
N LYS A 65 4.06 8.57 3.03
CA LYS A 65 3.92 7.98 4.36
C LYS A 65 2.54 8.29 4.96
N SER A 66 2.09 9.54 4.84
CA SER A 66 0.78 9.97 5.33
C SER A 66 -0.36 9.18 4.68
N ASP A 67 -0.32 9.01 3.36
CA ASP A 67 -1.38 8.29 2.62
C ASP A 67 -1.41 6.81 2.94
N LEU A 68 -0.24 6.16 2.98
CA LEU A 68 -0.12 4.76 3.37
C LEU A 68 -0.65 4.55 4.80
N VAL A 69 -0.28 5.41 5.75
CA VAL A 69 -0.82 5.37 7.12
C VAL A 69 -2.34 5.58 7.11
N GLY A 70 -2.85 6.53 6.33
CA GLY A 70 -4.28 6.77 6.18
C GLY A 70 -5.04 5.52 5.72
N GLY A 71 -4.57 4.87 4.66
CA GLY A 71 -5.16 3.62 4.14
C GLY A 71 -5.17 2.49 5.17
N VAL A 72 -4.05 2.32 5.88
CA VAL A 72 -3.92 1.34 6.98
C VAL A 72 -4.92 1.61 8.11
N LEU A 73 -5.05 2.86 8.54
CA LEU A 73 -5.98 3.25 9.61
C LEU A 73 -7.45 3.07 9.19
N MET A 74 -7.78 3.33 7.92
CA MET A 74 -9.11 3.04 7.37
C MET A 74 -9.43 1.55 7.42
N ALA A 75 -8.49 0.69 7.04
CA ALA A 75 -8.69 -0.76 7.10
C ALA A 75 -8.89 -1.23 8.55
N ARG A 76 -8.10 -0.71 9.49
CA ARG A 76 -8.27 -1.01 10.92
C ARG A 76 -9.65 -0.64 11.44
N LYS A 77 -10.17 0.53 11.07
CA LYS A 77 -11.51 1.00 11.48
C LYS A 77 -12.59 0.03 11.00
N GLN A 78 -12.46 -0.47 9.77
CA GLN A 78 -13.40 -1.43 9.19
C GLN A 78 -13.33 -2.82 9.84
N LEU A 79 -12.12 -3.30 10.16
CA LEU A 79 -11.89 -4.63 10.74
C LEU A 79 -12.27 -4.77 12.22
N GLY A 80 -12.58 -3.67 12.93
CA GLY A 80 -13.18 -3.73 14.26
C GLY A 80 -12.30 -4.35 15.36
N LYS A 81 -11.19 -3.67 15.71
CA LYS A 81 -10.28 -3.95 16.86
C LYS A 81 -9.26 -5.09 16.69
N ILE A 82 -8.81 -5.41 15.47
CA ILE A 82 -7.63 -6.26 15.28
C ILE A 82 -6.35 -5.43 15.47
N GLY A 83 -5.45 -5.90 16.32
CA GLY A 83 -4.10 -5.34 16.51
C GLY A 83 -3.13 -5.96 15.52
N PHE A 84 -2.34 -5.13 14.85
CA PHE A 84 -1.45 -5.57 13.79
C PHE A 84 -0.25 -4.63 13.62
N THR A 85 0.87 -5.18 13.16
CA THR A 85 1.99 -4.38 12.63
C THR A 85 1.91 -4.34 11.12
N VAL A 86 2.19 -3.17 10.54
CA VAL A 86 2.40 -2.99 9.12
C VAL A 86 3.80 -2.45 8.88
N ARG A 87 4.53 -3.06 7.96
CA ARG A 87 5.79 -2.55 7.43
C ARG A 87 5.71 -2.42 5.92
N LEU A 88 6.20 -1.32 5.38
CA LEU A 88 6.42 -1.19 3.93
C LEU A 88 7.70 -1.94 3.54
N LEU A 89 7.58 -2.93 2.64
CA LEU A 89 8.73 -3.70 2.14
C LEU A 89 9.25 -3.15 0.81
N THR A 90 8.34 -2.90 -0.13
CA THR A 90 8.66 -2.44 -1.48
C THR A 90 7.58 -1.49 -1.98
N LEU A 91 7.97 -0.61 -2.89
CA LEU A 91 7.13 0.44 -3.45
C LEU A 91 7.63 0.76 -4.86
N GLY A 92 6.73 0.72 -5.84
CA GLY A 92 7.10 1.03 -7.23
C GLY A 92 5.94 1.49 -8.12
N GLY A 93 6.27 1.76 -9.38
CA GLY A 93 5.36 2.22 -10.44
C GLY A 93 5.99 2.11 -11.83
N SER A 94 5.23 2.31 -12.91
CA SER A 94 5.67 2.03 -14.30
C SER A 94 6.39 3.15 -15.06
N ASP A 95 7.17 2.68 -16.05
CA ASP A 95 8.18 3.27 -16.96
C ASP A 95 8.04 4.71 -17.48
N GLY A 96 9.18 5.40 -17.53
CA GLY A 96 9.78 5.56 -18.85
C GLY A 96 10.40 6.90 -19.23
N ASP A 97 9.99 8.03 -18.65
CA ASP A 97 10.72 9.28 -18.87
C ASP A 97 10.67 10.30 -17.72
N GLU A 98 9.69 10.29 -16.79
CA GLU A 98 9.65 11.37 -15.78
C GLU A 98 8.75 11.18 -14.54
N ALA A 99 8.24 9.97 -14.25
CA ALA A 99 7.25 9.82 -13.19
C ALA A 99 7.84 9.89 -11.77
N ARG A 100 7.93 11.11 -11.24
CA ARG A 100 8.04 11.37 -9.80
C ARG A 100 6.84 10.78 -9.07
N VAL A 101 7.03 10.48 -7.80
CA VAL A 101 5.97 10.11 -6.85
C VAL A 101 4.76 11.06 -6.91
N THR A 102 4.97 12.34 -7.25
CA THR A 102 3.90 13.34 -7.41
C THR A 102 2.96 13.10 -8.59
N GLN A 103 3.34 12.29 -9.57
CA GLN A 103 2.52 11.97 -10.75
C GLN A 103 1.61 10.77 -10.51
N ILE A 104 1.95 9.90 -9.57
CA ILE A 104 1.02 8.90 -9.05
C ILE A 104 0.19 9.60 -7.98
N SER A 105 -1.10 9.78 -8.26
CA SER A 105 -1.99 10.41 -7.29
C SER A 105 -1.85 9.71 -5.93
N SER A 106 -1.55 10.51 -4.90
CA SER A 106 -1.30 10.10 -3.52
C SER A 106 -2.32 9.07 -2.98
N VAL A 107 -3.55 9.16 -3.49
CA VAL A 107 -4.67 8.27 -3.21
C VAL A 107 -4.46 6.81 -3.63
N ALA A 108 -3.65 6.53 -4.66
CA ALA A 108 -3.35 5.16 -5.10
C ALA A 108 -2.70 4.34 -3.97
N PHE A 109 -1.71 4.92 -3.30
CA PHE A 109 -1.00 4.25 -2.21
C PHE A 109 -1.88 4.04 -0.98
N ALA A 110 -2.78 4.98 -0.67
CA ALA A 110 -3.79 4.80 0.38
C ALA A 110 -4.73 3.62 0.06
N VAL A 111 -5.23 3.52 -1.18
CA VAL A 111 -6.09 2.43 -1.63
C VAL A 111 -5.36 1.08 -1.56
N GLY A 112 -4.12 1.02 -2.05
CA GLY A 112 -3.35 -0.22 -2.02
C GLY A 112 -3.01 -0.67 -0.60
N ALA A 113 -2.64 0.25 0.30
CA ALA A 113 -2.35 -0.10 1.69
C ALA A 113 -3.61 -0.58 2.44
N HIS A 114 -4.75 0.05 2.17
CA HIS A 114 -6.03 -0.40 2.68
C HIS A 114 -6.38 -1.82 2.21
N ALA A 115 -6.29 -2.07 0.90
CA ALA A 115 -6.59 -3.37 0.31
C ALA A 115 -5.65 -4.49 0.81
N ALA A 116 -4.36 -4.19 0.98
CA ALA A 116 -3.39 -5.13 1.53
C ALA A 116 -3.78 -5.58 2.94
N VAL A 117 -4.11 -4.64 3.83
CA VAL A 117 -4.50 -4.94 5.22
C VAL A 117 -5.81 -5.73 5.28
N LEU A 118 -6.82 -5.35 4.48
CA LEU A 118 -8.07 -6.11 4.39
C LEU A 118 -7.86 -7.53 3.83
N THR A 119 -6.93 -7.71 2.91
CA THR A 119 -6.65 -9.04 2.33
C THR A 119 -6.03 -9.99 3.36
N VAL A 120 -5.13 -9.49 4.21
CA VAL A 120 -4.47 -10.31 5.25
C VAL A 120 -5.39 -10.57 6.44
N LEU A 121 -6.13 -9.54 6.87
CA LEU A 121 -6.80 -9.55 8.18
C LEU A 121 -8.34 -9.59 8.09
N GLY A 122 -8.91 -9.43 6.90
CA GLY A 122 -10.36 -9.41 6.66
C GLY A 122 -10.92 -10.73 6.12
N ASP A 123 -12.24 -10.88 6.24
CA ASP A 123 -13.01 -11.92 5.55
C ASP A 123 -13.10 -11.57 4.05
N ALA A 124 -13.08 -12.57 3.16
CA ALA A 124 -13.17 -12.37 1.71
C ALA A 124 -14.43 -11.58 1.29
N ASN A 125 -15.46 -11.60 2.13
CA ASN A 125 -16.72 -10.85 1.99
C ASN A 125 -16.60 -9.34 2.30
N GLN A 126 -15.55 -8.90 3.01
CA GLN A 126 -15.24 -7.49 3.27
C GLN A 126 -14.34 -6.86 2.21
N ARG A 127 -14.02 -7.61 1.15
CA ARG A 127 -13.47 -7.09 -0.11
C ARG A 127 -14.55 -6.30 -0.85
N ALA A 128 -15.17 -5.35 -0.16
CA ALA A 128 -16.06 -4.37 -0.75
C ALA A 128 -15.43 -3.97 -2.08
N ASP A 129 -16.22 -4.05 -3.16
CA ASP A 129 -15.80 -3.62 -4.48
C ASP A 129 -15.23 -2.21 -4.34
N LEU A 130 -13.91 -2.13 -4.14
CA LEU A 130 -13.14 -0.90 -4.09
C LEU A 130 -13.05 -0.48 -5.56
N ILE A 131 -14.21 -0.08 -6.10
CA ILE A 131 -14.30 0.77 -7.29
C ILE A 131 -13.62 2.04 -6.82
N GLY A 132 -12.32 2.13 -7.08
CA GLY A 132 -11.49 3.23 -6.59
C GLY A 132 -12.07 4.52 -7.14
N GLY A 133 -12.78 5.25 -6.27
CA GLY A 133 -13.43 6.52 -6.57
C GLY A 133 -12.45 7.67 -6.86
N PHE A 134 -11.21 7.36 -7.21
CA PHE A 134 -10.07 8.29 -7.20
C PHE A 134 -9.12 8.07 -8.39
N GLY A 135 -9.62 7.47 -9.48
CA GLY A 135 -8.87 7.32 -10.73
C GLY A 135 -7.90 6.14 -10.78
N TRP A 136 -7.89 5.26 -9.79
CA TRP A 136 -7.06 4.04 -9.73
C TRP A 136 -7.90 2.82 -9.35
N LYS A 137 -7.63 1.67 -9.98
CA LYS A 137 -8.29 0.40 -9.68
C LYS A 137 -7.26 -0.65 -9.26
N ILE A 138 -7.67 -1.57 -8.40
CA ILE A 138 -6.88 -2.75 -8.03
C ILE A 138 -6.85 -3.69 -9.23
N ALA A 139 -5.64 -3.97 -9.73
CA ALA A 139 -5.43 -4.88 -10.85
C ALA A 139 -5.15 -6.30 -10.37
N ALA A 140 -4.34 -6.45 -9.31
CA ALA A 140 -4.00 -7.74 -8.72
C ALA A 140 -3.67 -7.57 -7.24
N ILE A 141 -3.90 -8.63 -6.46
CA ILE A 141 -3.43 -8.76 -5.08
C ILE A 141 -2.77 -10.13 -4.94
N GLU A 142 -1.52 -10.14 -4.52
CA GLU A 142 -0.72 -11.34 -4.31
C GLU A 142 -0.36 -11.43 -2.84
N ALA A 143 -0.71 -12.53 -2.18
CA ALA A 143 -0.42 -12.79 -0.78
C ALA A 143 0.51 -14.00 -0.65
N ALA A 144 1.61 -13.83 0.09
CA ALA A 144 2.53 -14.90 0.47
C ALA A 144 2.62 -14.98 2.01
N GLY A 145 2.62 -16.20 2.55
CA GLY A 145 2.67 -16.47 3.98
C GLY A 145 3.82 -17.38 4.38
#